data_AF-A0A2P6NN11-F1
#
_entry.id   AF-A0A2P6NN11-F1
#
_cell.length_a   1.000
_cell.length_b   1.000
_cell.length_c   1.000
_cell.angle_alpha   90.00
_cell.angle_beta   90.00
_cell.angle_gamma   90.00
#
_symmetry.space_group_name_H-M   'P 1'
#
loop_
_entity.id
_entity.type
_entity.pdbx_description
1 polymer ?
#
loop_
_entity_poly.entity_id
_entity_poly.type
_entity_poly.pdbx_seq_one_letter_code
_entity_poly.pdbx_strand_id
1 'polypeptide(L)'
;MQQLPIDLWNNIFSFLPTLDLCAPCFTSKILRDAACRTLDSHNTDIIHWHRYRKQLPTHNMEVVKWWRIAVREPTREEVMEATRSDQLDVVELLGWDDTELSLRHRTITRTHLCAPAWCAGDILFMAVANGSKKIITAVHERKNVVEALNEGLSNPYCMYNPLFGEEEDLEMMQWLCNEHVEGLPSVQWPVRLFEKIYSVGFRLAERGHRRVIAKLMQRIKMDDVKGSNMYNGAGQGGRIDMLLWLEENNVPYDPEHIQLFYFVSSMSTFEWALSHGVLPSHYLPFNDREEGTYEDALRVGCIENQFDLPTDVLCNPEITHADVEVVRSAIDDGYITRETMLQLPLLSTRDRFEMIQWMHERELLHENICLFVYRWDNVHIMSWLVERGYAIHDGDWIHSCAAIASPDLLLWLIETYDKGDEEMYDMLVKQAPWGPFNLPSMEFLLQRKWNESEEEVKTWMDDKPEEYLDVEWMTYLWENGRSL
;
A
#
# COMPACT_ATOMS: atom_id res chain seq x y z
N MET A 1 -22.89 37.54 -10.18
CA MET A 1 -22.88 36.91 -8.84
C MET A 1 -21.76 37.55 -8.04
N GLN A 2 -22.03 38.06 -6.84
CA GLN A 2 -20.96 38.54 -5.97
C GLN A 2 -20.10 37.35 -5.54
N GLN A 3 -18.79 37.43 -5.74
CA GLN A 3 -17.86 36.40 -5.25
C GLN A 3 -17.79 36.47 -3.73
N LEU A 4 -18.02 35.35 -3.07
CA LEU A 4 -17.83 35.23 -1.62
C LEU A 4 -16.33 35.36 -1.30
N PRO A 5 -15.94 36.01 -0.19
CA PRO A 5 -14.55 36.11 0.23
C PRO A 5 -13.91 34.74 0.43
N ILE A 6 -12.64 34.59 0.05
CA ILE A 6 -11.86 33.35 0.23
C ILE A 6 -11.85 32.88 1.69
N ASP A 7 -11.79 33.82 2.64
CA ASP A 7 -11.73 33.52 4.08
C ASP A 7 -13.01 32.83 4.58
N LEU A 8 -14.15 33.09 3.93
CA LEU A 8 -15.40 32.41 4.26
C LEU A 8 -15.37 30.94 3.86
N TRP A 9 -14.73 30.62 2.73
CA TRP A 9 -14.60 29.24 2.26
C TRP A 9 -13.65 28.43 3.14
N ASN A 10 -12.55 29.02 3.60
CA ASN A 10 -11.65 28.37 4.56
C ASN A 10 -12.41 28.00 5.85
N ASN A 11 -13.25 28.90 6.37
CA ASN A 11 -14.11 28.61 7.53
C ASN A 11 -15.15 27.53 7.23
N ILE A 12 -15.76 27.50 6.05
CA ILE A 12 -16.72 26.44 5.68
C ILE A 12 -16.02 25.09 5.58
N PHE A 13 -14.84 25.04 4.94
CA PHE A 13 -14.08 23.81 4.77
C PHE A 13 -13.54 23.25 6.09
N SER A 14 -13.28 24.07 7.11
CA SER A 14 -12.92 23.55 8.44
C SER A 14 -14.02 22.73 9.13
N PHE A 15 -15.27 22.80 8.66
CA PHE A 15 -16.39 21.99 9.17
C PHE A 15 -16.70 20.76 8.31
N LEU A 16 -16.11 20.65 7.12
CA LEU A 16 -16.28 19.47 6.28
C LEU A 16 -15.19 18.44 6.62
N PRO A 17 -15.54 17.16 6.81
CA PRO A 17 -14.54 16.11 6.91
C PRO A 17 -13.58 16.18 5.71
N THR A 18 -12.27 16.05 5.95
CA THR A 18 -11.24 16.07 4.89
C THR A 18 -11.43 14.98 3.84
N LEU A 19 -12.13 13.90 4.21
CA LEU A 19 -12.57 12.83 3.31
C LEU A 19 -13.64 13.31 2.32
N ASP A 20 -14.52 14.23 2.74
CA ASP A 20 -15.59 14.81 1.91
C ASP A 20 -15.10 16.02 1.10
N LEU A 21 -14.00 16.65 1.53
CA LEU A 21 -13.27 17.64 0.76
C LEU A 21 -12.51 16.96 -0.38
N CYS A 22 -13.21 16.54 -1.41
CA CYS A 22 -12.62 16.33 -2.72
C CYS A 22 -12.42 17.74 -3.33
N ALA A 23 -11.24 18.36 -3.13
CA ALA A 23 -10.92 19.63 -3.77
C ALA A 23 -11.19 19.66 -5.28
N PRO A 24 -11.06 18.55 -6.00
CA PRO A 24 -11.52 18.53 -7.37
C PRO A 24 -13.01 18.86 -7.52
N CYS A 25 -13.89 18.37 -6.65
CA CYS A 25 -15.38 18.37 -6.72
C CYS A 25 -16.07 19.75 -6.76
N PHE A 26 -15.29 20.83 -6.81
CA PHE A 26 -15.80 22.17 -6.95
C PHE A 26 -15.73 22.64 -8.41
N THR A 27 -16.91 22.91 -8.99
CA THR A 27 -17.03 23.49 -10.34
C THR A 27 -16.50 24.92 -10.43
N SER A 28 -16.39 25.63 -9.30
CA SER A 28 -15.74 26.94 -9.22
C SER A 28 -14.24 26.76 -9.05
N LYS A 29 -13.46 27.33 -9.97
CA LYS A 29 -11.99 27.40 -9.85
C LYS A 29 -11.56 27.95 -8.48
N ILE A 30 -12.23 28.98 -7.97
CA ILE A 30 -11.91 29.59 -6.67
C ILE A 30 -12.15 28.61 -5.52
N LEU A 31 -13.25 27.86 -5.57
CA LEU A 31 -13.56 26.85 -4.55
C LEU A 31 -12.61 25.67 -4.62
N ARG A 32 -12.29 25.20 -5.82
CA ARG A 32 -11.28 24.17 -6.04
C ARG A 32 -9.93 24.62 -5.51
N ASP A 33 -9.48 25.80 -5.86
CA ASP A 33 -8.20 26.34 -5.40
C ASP A 33 -8.20 26.53 -3.87
N ALA A 34 -9.32 26.96 -3.27
CA ALA A 34 -9.45 27.08 -1.81
C ALA A 34 -9.49 25.72 -1.10
N ALA A 35 -10.18 24.73 -1.67
CA ALA A 35 -10.24 23.38 -1.14
C ALA A 35 -8.89 22.66 -1.31
N CYS A 36 -8.20 22.84 -2.43
CA CYS A 36 -6.84 22.36 -2.64
C CYS A 36 -5.94 22.97 -1.56
N ARG A 37 -5.93 24.31 -1.40
CA ARG A 37 -5.17 24.96 -0.33
C ARG A 37 -5.52 24.44 1.06
N THR A 38 -6.79 24.17 1.35
CA THR A 38 -7.23 23.64 2.65
C THR A 38 -6.75 22.20 2.84
N LEU A 39 -6.89 21.34 1.84
CA LEU A 39 -6.37 19.98 1.85
C LEU A 39 -4.85 19.94 1.95
N ASP A 40 -4.16 20.79 1.21
CA ASP A 40 -2.70 20.91 1.23
C ASP A 40 -2.22 21.51 2.57
N SER A 41 -3.05 22.31 3.26
CA SER A 41 -2.73 22.83 4.61
C SER A 41 -3.02 21.85 5.74
N HIS A 42 -4.00 20.94 5.58
CA HIS A 42 -4.33 19.90 6.56
C HIS A 42 -3.51 18.63 6.37
N ASN A 43 -3.04 18.40 5.15
CA ASN A 43 -2.14 17.34 4.80
C ASN A 43 -0.90 18.00 4.19
N THR A 44 -0.05 18.53 5.07
CA THR A 44 1.20 19.25 4.74
C THR A 44 2.22 18.40 3.98
N ASP A 45 1.89 17.12 3.76
CA ASP A 45 2.88 16.08 3.64
C ASP A 45 3.19 15.68 2.21
N ILE A 46 2.38 16.03 1.22
CA ILE A 46 2.68 15.80 -0.20
C ILE A 46 1.87 16.81 -1.03
N ILE A 47 2.47 17.91 -1.50
CA ILE A 47 1.84 18.77 -2.50
C ILE A 47 1.55 17.87 -3.73
N HIS A 48 0.30 17.86 -4.22
CA HIS A 48 -0.20 16.95 -5.28
C HIS A 48 -0.60 15.52 -4.90
N TRP A 49 -0.62 15.11 -3.62
CA TRP A 49 -1.19 13.79 -3.22
C TRP A 49 -2.59 13.56 -3.77
N HIS A 50 -3.37 14.63 -3.79
CA HIS A 50 -4.75 14.64 -4.25
C HIS A 50 -4.88 14.39 -5.76
N ARG A 51 -3.82 14.62 -6.54
CA ARG A 51 -3.83 14.44 -7.99
C ARG A 51 -3.65 13.00 -8.42
N TYR A 52 -2.92 12.17 -7.68
CA TYR A 52 -2.62 10.80 -8.13
C TYR A 52 -2.90 9.70 -7.10
N ARG A 53 -2.98 10.03 -5.81
CA ARG A 53 -3.07 9.04 -4.72
C ARG A 53 -4.29 9.19 -3.82
N LYS A 54 -4.95 10.34 -3.83
CA LYS A 54 -6.23 10.49 -3.09
C LYS A 54 -7.30 9.68 -3.79
N GLN A 55 -7.84 8.71 -3.06
CA GLN A 55 -9.06 8.04 -3.41
C GLN A 55 -10.21 9.06 -3.47
N LEU A 56 -10.83 9.17 -4.65
CA LEU A 56 -11.99 10.03 -4.89
C LEU A 56 -13.28 9.32 -4.46
N PRO A 57 -14.31 10.08 -4.03
CA PRO A 57 -15.56 9.49 -3.56
C PRO A 57 -16.27 8.71 -4.67
N THR A 58 -16.72 7.50 -4.34
CA THR A 58 -17.43 6.59 -5.26
C THR A 58 -18.89 6.35 -4.87
N HIS A 59 -19.37 6.91 -3.77
CA HIS A 59 -20.73 6.71 -3.23
C HIS A 59 -21.86 7.37 -4.05
N ASN A 60 -21.54 8.14 -5.08
CA ASN A 60 -22.53 8.84 -5.90
C ASN A 60 -22.11 8.83 -7.37
N MET A 61 -22.93 8.22 -8.22
CA MET A 61 -22.71 8.10 -9.66
C MET A 61 -22.42 9.43 -10.37
N GLU A 62 -23.17 10.49 -10.06
CA GLU A 62 -23.00 11.78 -10.72
C GLU A 62 -21.71 12.48 -10.28
N VAL A 63 -21.31 12.30 -9.02
CA VAL A 63 -20.00 12.75 -8.53
C VAL A 63 -18.88 12.00 -9.26
N VAL A 64 -19.03 10.70 -9.48
CA VAL A 64 -18.05 9.88 -10.23
C VAL A 64 -17.91 10.33 -11.68
N LYS A 65 -19.03 10.51 -12.39
CA LYS A 65 -19.00 11.05 -13.76
C LYS A 65 -18.31 12.40 -13.83
N TRP A 66 -18.65 13.27 -12.88
CA TRP A 66 -18.08 14.60 -12.81
C TRP A 66 -16.56 14.54 -12.61
N TRP A 67 -16.06 13.75 -11.65
CA TRP A 67 -14.61 13.74 -11.38
C TRP A 67 -13.81 13.04 -12.47
N ARG A 68 -14.38 12.01 -13.10
CA ARG A 68 -13.74 11.32 -14.24
C ARG A 68 -13.46 12.26 -15.39
N ILE A 69 -14.33 13.24 -15.63
CA ILE A 69 -14.20 14.23 -16.70
C ILE A 69 -13.33 15.42 -16.26
N ALA A 70 -13.51 15.89 -15.03
CA ALA A 70 -12.96 17.18 -14.59
C ALA A 70 -11.61 17.08 -13.88
N VAL A 71 -11.19 15.87 -13.48
CA VAL A 71 -10.09 15.69 -12.53
C VAL A 71 -9.04 14.74 -13.07
N ARG A 72 -9.41 13.46 -13.18
CA ARG A 72 -8.54 12.40 -13.65
C ARG A 72 -9.33 11.12 -13.92
N GLU A 73 -8.66 10.21 -14.58
CA GLU A 73 -9.09 8.84 -14.76
C GLU A 73 -9.05 8.04 -13.44
N PRO A 74 -9.83 6.95 -13.36
CA PRO A 74 -9.98 6.18 -12.13
C PRO A 74 -8.73 5.38 -11.76
N THR A 75 -8.56 5.13 -10.47
CA THR A 75 -7.52 4.28 -9.88
C THR A 75 -8.13 2.99 -9.36
N ARG A 76 -7.26 2.01 -9.08
CA ARG A 76 -7.65 0.74 -8.47
C ARG A 76 -8.42 0.98 -7.17
N GLU A 77 -8.00 1.92 -6.34
CA GLU A 77 -8.59 2.21 -5.03
C GLU A 77 -10.06 2.61 -5.13
N GLU A 78 -10.42 3.44 -6.13
CA GLU A 78 -11.82 3.80 -6.39
C GLU A 78 -12.65 2.60 -6.85
N VAL A 79 -12.12 1.79 -7.77
CA VAL A 79 -12.83 0.59 -8.27
C VAL A 79 -13.06 -0.40 -7.13
N MET A 80 -12.04 -0.62 -6.29
CA MET A 80 -12.15 -1.50 -5.13
C MET A 80 -13.16 -0.97 -4.11
N GLU A 81 -13.23 0.34 -3.88
CA GLU A 81 -14.23 0.93 -2.99
C GLU A 81 -15.65 0.84 -3.51
N ALA A 82 -15.87 1.14 -4.79
CA ALA A 82 -17.16 0.94 -5.43
C ALA A 82 -17.60 -0.53 -5.31
N THR A 83 -16.64 -1.46 -5.41
CA THR A 83 -16.88 -2.89 -5.24
C THR A 83 -17.22 -3.26 -3.80
N ARG A 84 -16.47 -2.76 -2.80
CA ARG A 84 -16.77 -2.97 -1.36
C ARG A 84 -18.17 -2.49 -1.00
N SER A 85 -18.57 -1.35 -1.56
CA SER A 85 -19.87 -0.73 -1.34
C SER A 85 -21.01 -1.33 -2.18
N ASP A 86 -20.79 -2.44 -2.90
CA ASP A 86 -21.76 -3.11 -3.79
C ASP A 86 -22.40 -2.17 -4.86
N GLN A 87 -21.64 -1.19 -5.35
CA GLN A 87 -22.10 -0.20 -6.32
C GLN A 87 -21.79 -0.63 -7.76
N LEU A 88 -22.48 -1.67 -8.25
CA LEU A 88 -22.24 -2.22 -9.61
C LEU A 88 -22.21 -1.13 -10.68
N ASP A 89 -23.19 -0.22 -10.68
CA ASP A 89 -23.32 0.79 -11.71
C ASP A 89 -22.07 1.71 -11.74
N VAL A 90 -21.47 1.97 -10.57
CA VAL A 90 -20.22 2.74 -10.46
C VAL A 90 -19.05 1.91 -10.99
N VAL A 91 -18.97 0.62 -10.67
CA VAL A 91 -17.95 -0.29 -11.24
C VAL A 91 -18.05 -0.32 -12.77
N GLU A 92 -19.27 -0.38 -13.32
CA GLU A 92 -19.50 -0.32 -14.77
C GLU A 92 -19.05 1.01 -15.38
N LEU A 93 -19.21 2.13 -14.66
CA LEU A 93 -18.72 3.43 -15.11
C LEU A 93 -17.19 3.55 -15.03
N LEU A 94 -16.56 2.96 -14.03
CA LEU A 94 -15.12 3.05 -13.80
C LEU A 94 -14.32 2.07 -14.67
N GLY A 95 -14.94 0.96 -15.09
CA GLY A 95 -14.32 -0.08 -15.92
C GLY A 95 -13.97 -1.35 -15.13
N TRP A 96 -14.00 -2.49 -15.83
CA TRP A 96 -13.71 -3.81 -15.26
C TRP A 96 -12.21 -4.17 -15.27
N ASP A 97 -11.43 -3.39 -16.01
CA ASP A 97 -9.98 -3.40 -16.07
C ASP A 97 -9.49 -1.99 -16.40
N ASP A 98 -8.17 -1.83 -16.53
CA ASP A 98 -7.55 -0.55 -16.84
C ASP A 98 -7.36 -0.28 -18.34
N THR A 99 -7.96 -1.08 -19.23
CA THR A 99 -7.69 -0.99 -20.68
C THR A 99 -8.26 0.25 -21.34
N GLU A 100 -9.33 0.83 -20.78
CA GLU A 100 -9.92 2.09 -21.26
C GLU A 100 -9.15 3.34 -20.80
N LEU A 101 -8.14 3.19 -19.94
CA LEU A 101 -7.39 4.32 -19.42
C LEU A 101 -6.35 4.80 -20.45
N SER A 102 -6.07 6.10 -20.44
CA SER A 102 -4.99 6.69 -21.22
C SER A 102 -3.65 5.99 -20.95
N LEU A 103 -2.76 6.01 -21.94
CA LEU A 103 -1.43 5.42 -21.80
C LEU A 103 -0.67 6.05 -20.63
N ARG A 104 -0.78 7.37 -20.50
CA ARG A 104 -0.22 8.14 -19.39
C ARG A 104 -0.72 7.63 -18.04
N HIS A 105 -2.03 7.48 -17.89
CA HIS A 105 -2.63 7.10 -16.60
C HIS A 105 -2.37 5.64 -16.24
N ARG A 106 -2.35 4.72 -17.21
CA ARG A 106 -1.88 3.35 -16.99
C ARG A 106 -0.44 3.32 -16.49
N THR A 107 0.44 4.14 -17.06
CA THR A 107 1.86 4.18 -16.63
C THR A 107 2.01 4.65 -15.19
N ILE A 108 1.17 5.59 -14.74
CA ILE A 108 1.21 6.11 -13.35
C ILE A 108 0.60 5.12 -12.35
N THR A 109 -0.46 4.43 -12.73
CA THR A 109 -1.24 3.58 -11.80
C THR A 109 -0.76 2.13 -11.76
N ARG A 110 -0.11 1.64 -12.82
CA ARG A 110 0.50 0.31 -12.84
C ARG A 110 1.80 0.32 -12.06
N THR A 111 1.89 -0.61 -11.12
CA THR A 111 3.12 -0.88 -10.38
C THR A 111 4.10 -1.75 -11.19
N HIS A 112 3.58 -2.55 -12.13
CA HIS A 112 4.35 -3.34 -13.09
C HIS A 112 3.83 -3.08 -14.50
N LEU A 113 4.72 -2.75 -15.43
CA LEU A 113 4.36 -2.42 -16.82
C LEU A 113 3.52 -3.52 -17.50
N CYS A 114 3.76 -4.79 -17.15
CA CYS A 114 3.09 -5.95 -17.74
C CYS A 114 1.78 -6.37 -17.05
N ALA A 115 1.44 -5.80 -15.90
CA ALA A 115 0.23 -6.15 -15.17
C ALA A 115 -0.77 -4.99 -15.22
N PRO A 116 -2.06 -5.25 -15.42
CA PRO A 116 -3.07 -4.21 -15.31
C PRO A 116 -3.14 -3.68 -13.87
N ALA A 117 -3.45 -2.40 -13.70
CA ALA A 117 -3.63 -1.78 -12.39
C ALA A 117 -4.74 -2.50 -11.60
N TRP A 118 -5.80 -2.92 -12.28
CA TRP A 118 -6.79 -3.86 -11.77
C TRP A 118 -7.38 -4.69 -12.92
N CYS A 119 -8.00 -5.81 -12.57
CA CYS A 119 -8.73 -6.66 -13.50
C CYS A 119 -10.07 -7.13 -12.92
N ALA A 120 -10.85 -7.84 -13.73
CA ALA A 120 -12.09 -8.48 -13.28
C ALA A 120 -11.85 -9.46 -12.12
N GLY A 121 -10.65 -10.04 -12.04
CA GLY A 121 -10.21 -10.84 -10.90
C GLY A 121 -10.14 -10.05 -9.61
N ASP A 122 -9.45 -8.90 -9.59
CA ASP A 122 -9.38 -8.01 -8.42
C ASP A 122 -10.79 -7.63 -7.92
N ILE A 123 -11.68 -7.27 -8.85
CA ILE A 123 -13.08 -6.93 -8.56
C ILE A 123 -13.82 -8.14 -7.97
N LEU A 124 -13.64 -9.33 -8.53
CA LEU A 124 -14.25 -10.55 -8.00
C LEU A 124 -13.75 -10.85 -6.59
N PHE A 125 -12.45 -10.74 -6.31
CA PHE A 125 -11.89 -10.93 -4.97
C PHE A 125 -12.53 -9.98 -3.96
N MET A 126 -12.60 -8.70 -4.32
CA MET A 126 -13.20 -7.69 -3.44
C MET A 126 -14.71 -7.92 -3.26
N ALA A 127 -15.43 -8.31 -4.31
CA ALA A 127 -16.86 -8.60 -4.22
C ALA A 127 -17.15 -9.81 -3.34
N VAL A 128 -16.33 -10.88 -3.44
CA VAL A 128 -16.40 -12.06 -2.56
C VAL A 128 -16.09 -11.70 -1.13
N ALA A 129 -15.09 -10.85 -0.88
CA ALA A 129 -14.75 -10.43 0.48
C ALA A 129 -15.87 -9.65 1.17
N ASN A 130 -16.72 -8.96 0.41
CA ASN A 130 -17.82 -8.13 0.93
C ASN A 130 -19.21 -8.74 0.72
N GLY A 131 -19.31 -9.99 0.24
CA GLY A 131 -20.60 -10.65 0.04
C GLY A 131 -21.45 -10.08 -1.10
N SER A 132 -20.86 -9.35 -2.05
CA SER A 132 -21.57 -8.66 -3.13
C SER A 132 -22.02 -9.63 -4.23
N LYS A 133 -23.21 -10.22 -4.04
CA LYS A 133 -23.82 -11.13 -5.02
C LYS A 133 -24.08 -10.48 -6.38
N LYS A 134 -24.47 -9.19 -6.36
CA LYS A 134 -24.75 -8.40 -7.56
C LYS A 134 -23.51 -8.28 -8.44
N ILE A 135 -22.36 -7.88 -7.86
CA ILE A 135 -21.12 -7.74 -8.61
C ILE A 135 -20.55 -9.10 -9.01
N ILE A 136 -20.61 -10.13 -8.15
CA ILE A 136 -20.16 -11.48 -8.52
C ILE A 136 -20.90 -12.01 -9.75
N THR A 137 -22.22 -11.82 -9.79
CA THR A 137 -23.05 -12.22 -10.94
C THR A 137 -22.66 -11.42 -12.19
N ALA A 138 -22.48 -10.11 -12.05
CA ALA A 138 -22.07 -9.23 -13.14
C ALA A 138 -20.66 -9.55 -13.68
N VAL A 139 -19.73 -10.00 -12.83
CA VAL A 139 -18.43 -10.56 -13.25
C VAL A 139 -18.71 -11.79 -14.09
N HIS A 140 -19.47 -12.77 -13.58
CA HIS A 140 -19.75 -14.04 -14.24
C HIS A 140 -20.33 -13.89 -15.64
N GLU A 141 -21.27 -12.96 -15.81
CA GLU A 141 -21.93 -12.68 -17.08
C GLU A 141 -20.96 -12.11 -18.13
N ARG A 142 -19.97 -11.31 -17.69
CA ARG A 142 -18.96 -10.71 -18.58
C ARG A 142 -17.80 -11.65 -18.87
N LYS A 143 -17.35 -12.34 -17.83
CA LYS A 143 -16.19 -13.22 -17.84
C LYS A 143 -16.46 -14.38 -16.89
N ASN A 144 -16.17 -15.60 -17.31
CA ASN A 144 -16.35 -16.75 -16.44
C ASN A 144 -15.61 -16.52 -15.11
N VAL A 145 -16.30 -16.64 -13.98
CA VAL A 145 -15.70 -16.35 -12.66
C VAL A 145 -14.47 -17.19 -12.34
N VAL A 146 -14.37 -18.41 -12.88
CA VAL A 146 -13.15 -19.24 -12.71
C VAL A 146 -11.97 -18.60 -13.45
N GLU A 147 -12.22 -18.03 -14.63
CA GLU A 147 -11.21 -17.34 -15.42
C GLU A 147 -10.80 -16.02 -14.74
N ALA A 148 -11.77 -15.20 -14.33
CA ALA A 148 -11.51 -13.96 -13.59
C ALA A 148 -10.72 -14.23 -12.29
N LEU A 149 -11.10 -15.28 -11.55
CA LEU A 149 -10.40 -15.65 -10.32
C LEU A 149 -8.96 -16.11 -10.59
N ASN A 150 -8.71 -16.86 -11.66
CA ASN A 150 -7.35 -17.26 -12.03
C ASN A 150 -6.47 -16.07 -12.44
N GLU A 151 -7.05 -15.09 -13.14
CA GLU A 151 -6.38 -13.83 -13.47
C GLU A 151 -6.00 -13.07 -12.19
N GLY A 152 -6.95 -12.89 -11.28
CA GLY A 152 -6.69 -12.23 -9.99
C GLY A 152 -5.64 -13.00 -9.17
N LEU A 153 -5.68 -14.32 -9.13
CA LEU A 153 -4.67 -15.14 -8.44
C LEU A 153 -3.26 -15.05 -9.06
N SER A 154 -3.16 -14.58 -10.29
CA SER A 154 -1.87 -14.33 -10.96
C SER A 154 -1.37 -12.91 -10.70
N ASN A 155 -2.25 -12.03 -10.25
CA ASN A 155 -1.91 -10.67 -9.83
C ASN A 155 -1.29 -10.73 -8.41
N PRO A 156 -0.01 -10.34 -8.23
CA PRO A 156 0.63 -10.34 -6.91
C PRO A 156 -0.12 -9.48 -5.88
N TYR A 157 -0.88 -8.46 -6.31
CA TYR A 157 -1.67 -7.61 -5.40
C TYR A 157 -2.90 -8.30 -4.81
N CYS A 158 -3.49 -9.28 -5.50
CA CYS A 158 -4.62 -10.02 -4.97
C CYS A 158 -4.23 -10.88 -3.76
N MET A 159 -2.97 -11.30 -3.65
CA MET A 159 -2.53 -12.11 -2.50
C MET A 159 -2.59 -11.31 -1.18
N TYR A 160 -2.50 -9.99 -1.26
CA TYR A 160 -2.55 -9.12 -0.07
C TYR A 160 -3.96 -8.72 0.32
N ASN A 161 -4.92 -8.76 -0.61
CA ASN A 161 -6.31 -8.50 -0.29
C ASN A 161 -6.95 -9.77 0.29
N PRO A 162 -7.55 -9.68 1.49
CA PRO A 162 -8.17 -10.83 2.11
C PRO A 162 -9.41 -11.20 1.30
N LEU A 163 -9.50 -12.48 0.92
CA LEU A 163 -10.64 -13.07 0.20
C LEU A 163 -11.95 -12.96 0.99
N PHE A 164 -11.84 -12.67 2.29
CA PHE A 164 -12.92 -12.55 3.25
C PHE A 164 -12.78 -11.23 3.99
N GLY A 165 -13.87 -10.50 4.20
CA GLY A 165 -13.92 -9.27 5.00
C GLY A 165 -13.57 -9.49 6.47
N GLU A 166 -13.70 -8.46 7.30
CA GLU A 166 -13.49 -8.63 8.76
C GLU A 166 -14.55 -9.57 9.34
N GLU A 167 -15.76 -9.50 8.80
CA GLU A 167 -16.89 -10.35 9.17
C GLU A 167 -16.86 -11.70 8.44
N GLU A 168 -17.32 -12.74 9.13
CA GLU A 168 -17.40 -14.10 8.59
C GLU A 168 -18.59 -14.23 7.62
N ASP A 169 -18.36 -14.04 6.32
CA ASP A 169 -19.38 -14.29 5.29
C ASP A 169 -19.47 -15.79 4.95
N LEU A 170 -20.36 -16.47 5.66
CA LEU A 170 -20.61 -17.90 5.47
C LEU A 170 -21.22 -18.21 4.10
N GLU A 171 -21.98 -17.30 3.50
CA GLU A 171 -22.62 -17.54 2.20
C GLU A 171 -21.58 -17.58 1.09
N MET A 172 -20.65 -16.63 1.06
CA MET A 172 -19.56 -16.64 0.07
C MET A 172 -18.71 -17.90 0.19
N MET A 173 -18.50 -18.37 1.43
CA MET A 173 -17.80 -19.62 1.66
C MET A 173 -18.55 -20.86 1.20
N GLN A 174 -19.86 -20.90 1.41
CA GLN A 174 -20.71 -21.96 0.84
C GLN A 174 -20.59 -21.98 -0.68
N TRP A 175 -20.66 -20.82 -1.31
CA TRP A 175 -20.54 -20.70 -2.76
C TRP A 175 -19.17 -21.15 -3.28
N LEU A 176 -18.07 -20.71 -2.64
CA LEU A 176 -16.71 -21.18 -2.95
C LEU A 176 -16.54 -22.70 -2.73
N CYS A 177 -17.37 -23.26 -1.86
CA CYS A 177 -17.47 -24.69 -1.60
C CYS A 177 -18.44 -25.42 -2.55
N ASN A 178 -18.78 -24.87 -3.72
CA ASN A 178 -19.74 -25.47 -4.66
C ASN A 178 -21.13 -25.76 -4.03
N GLU A 179 -21.48 -25.13 -2.90
CA GLU A 179 -22.83 -25.19 -2.35
C GLU A 179 -23.70 -24.15 -3.05
N HIS A 180 -24.99 -24.48 -3.23
CA HIS A 180 -25.92 -23.54 -3.83
C HIS A 180 -26.19 -22.39 -2.86
N VAL A 181 -26.03 -21.17 -3.35
CA VAL A 181 -26.35 -19.94 -2.63
C VAL A 181 -27.26 -19.11 -3.52
N GLU A 182 -28.39 -18.69 -2.98
CA GLU A 182 -29.37 -17.90 -3.72
C GLU A 182 -28.75 -16.56 -4.17
N GLY A 183 -28.94 -16.24 -5.45
CA GLY A 183 -28.44 -15.02 -6.08
C GLY A 183 -26.99 -15.10 -6.57
N LEU A 184 -26.33 -16.26 -6.44
CA LEU A 184 -24.98 -16.48 -6.99
C LEU A 184 -25.02 -17.48 -8.17
N PRO A 185 -24.09 -17.34 -9.14
CA PRO A 185 -24.03 -18.25 -10.27
C PRO A 185 -23.61 -19.66 -9.82
N SER A 186 -24.09 -20.69 -10.52
CA SER A 186 -23.66 -22.07 -10.29
C SER A 186 -22.28 -22.29 -10.93
N VAL A 187 -21.27 -22.56 -10.10
CA VAL A 187 -19.88 -22.68 -10.53
C VAL A 187 -19.34 -24.02 -10.08
N GLN A 188 -18.50 -24.63 -10.93
CA GLN A 188 -17.70 -25.79 -10.57
C GLN A 188 -16.26 -25.32 -10.40
N TRP A 189 -15.85 -25.12 -9.14
CA TRP A 189 -14.50 -24.64 -8.84
C TRP A 189 -13.44 -25.71 -9.11
N PRO A 190 -12.34 -25.37 -9.79
CA PRO A 190 -11.25 -26.32 -10.02
C PRO A 190 -10.58 -26.69 -8.69
N VAL A 191 -10.12 -27.94 -8.55
CA VAL A 191 -9.47 -28.43 -7.32
C VAL A 191 -8.29 -27.55 -6.90
N ARG A 192 -7.51 -27.05 -7.88
CA ARG A 192 -6.39 -26.13 -7.65
C ARG A 192 -6.79 -24.80 -7.00
N LEU A 193 -8.05 -24.38 -7.17
CA LEU A 193 -8.53 -23.19 -6.48
C LEU A 193 -8.56 -23.43 -4.97
N PHE A 194 -9.00 -24.61 -4.52
CA PHE A 194 -9.01 -24.93 -3.09
C PHE A 194 -7.61 -24.93 -2.48
N GLU A 195 -6.59 -25.36 -3.24
CA GLU A 195 -5.19 -25.28 -2.84
C GLU A 195 -4.72 -23.82 -2.70
N LYS A 196 -5.22 -22.91 -3.55
CA LYS A 196 -4.94 -21.47 -3.44
C LYS A 196 -5.78 -20.77 -2.36
N ILE A 197 -7.05 -21.12 -2.19
CA ILE A 197 -7.88 -20.65 -1.06
C ILE A 197 -7.24 -21.09 0.25
N TYR A 198 -6.53 -22.23 0.26
CA TYR A 198 -5.78 -22.65 1.43
C TYR A 198 -4.70 -21.65 1.85
N SER A 199 -4.02 -20.97 0.92
CA SER A 199 -3.05 -19.93 1.31
C SER A 199 -3.73 -18.76 2.05
N VAL A 200 -5.06 -18.65 1.98
CA VAL A 200 -5.89 -17.71 2.77
C VAL A 200 -6.19 -18.24 4.18
N GLY A 201 -5.89 -19.51 4.50
CA GLY A 201 -6.03 -20.10 5.83
C GLY A 201 -5.34 -19.29 6.92
N PHE A 202 -4.18 -18.70 6.60
CA PHE A 202 -3.51 -17.68 7.42
C PHE A 202 -4.46 -16.52 7.77
N ARG A 203 -5.03 -15.85 6.77
CA ARG A 203 -5.92 -14.69 6.95
C ARG A 203 -7.23 -15.04 7.66
N LEU A 204 -7.77 -16.23 7.38
CA LEU A 204 -8.96 -16.74 8.05
C LEU A 204 -8.70 -16.92 9.56
N ALA A 205 -7.54 -17.47 9.92
CA ALA A 205 -7.16 -17.69 11.31
C ALA A 205 -6.81 -16.37 12.02
N GLU A 206 -6.14 -15.45 11.32
CA GLU A 206 -5.88 -14.06 11.76
C GLU A 206 -7.18 -13.35 12.16
N ARG A 207 -8.25 -13.57 11.39
CA ARG A 207 -9.58 -12.98 11.67
C ARG A 207 -10.45 -13.83 12.59
N GLY A 208 -10.03 -15.04 12.92
CA GLY A 208 -10.78 -15.97 13.78
C GLY A 208 -12.03 -16.56 13.12
N HIS A 209 -12.03 -16.74 11.80
CA HIS A 209 -13.14 -17.29 11.01
C HIS A 209 -13.25 -18.83 11.15
N ARG A 210 -13.54 -19.29 12.37
CA ARG A 210 -13.52 -20.71 12.76
C ARG A 210 -14.44 -21.58 11.92
N ARG A 211 -15.66 -21.13 11.60
CA ARG A 211 -16.64 -21.96 10.89
C ARG A 211 -16.23 -22.14 9.44
N VAL A 212 -15.64 -21.11 8.85
CA VAL A 212 -15.04 -21.16 7.53
C VAL A 212 -13.90 -22.19 7.48
N ILE A 213 -12.97 -22.12 8.42
CA ILE A 213 -11.85 -23.07 8.50
C ILE A 213 -12.36 -24.50 8.71
N ALA A 214 -13.33 -24.71 9.60
CA ALA A 214 -13.94 -26.02 9.82
C ALA A 214 -14.54 -26.62 8.53
N LYS A 215 -15.22 -25.81 7.71
CA LYS A 215 -15.75 -26.25 6.41
C LYS A 215 -14.64 -26.57 5.41
N LEU A 216 -13.56 -25.78 5.37
CA LEU A 216 -12.41 -26.05 4.51
C LEU A 216 -11.73 -27.37 4.88
N MET A 217 -11.57 -27.64 6.19
CA MET A 217 -10.99 -28.89 6.71
C MET A 217 -11.78 -30.14 6.31
N GLN A 218 -13.09 -30.03 6.08
CA GLN A 218 -13.91 -31.16 5.62
C GLN A 218 -13.63 -31.55 4.15
N ARG A 219 -13.04 -30.65 3.38
CA ARG A 219 -12.88 -30.77 1.92
C ARG A 219 -11.43 -30.94 1.49
N ILE A 220 -10.51 -30.39 2.27
CA ILE A 220 -9.08 -30.38 1.97
C ILE A 220 -8.38 -31.20 3.05
N LYS A 221 -7.51 -32.12 2.62
CA LYS A 221 -6.63 -32.81 3.56
C LYS A 221 -5.67 -31.80 4.17
N MET A 222 -5.77 -31.63 5.47
CA MET A 222 -4.85 -30.79 6.25
C MET A 222 -3.49 -31.50 6.38
N ASP A 223 -2.42 -30.79 6.07
CA ASP A 223 -1.05 -31.18 6.40
C ASP A 223 -0.44 -30.14 7.36
N ASP A 224 0.76 -30.44 7.83
CA ASP A 224 1.50 -29.64 8.80
C ASP A 224 1.86 -28.24 8.29
N VAL A 225 2.35 -28.10 7.06
CA VAL A 225 2.64 -26.80 6.42
C VAL A 225 1.38 -25.95 6.41
N LYS A 226 0.29 -26.58 5.99
CA LYS A 226 -1.01 -25.97 5.93
C LYS A 226 -1.44 -25.49 7.32
N GLY A 227 -1.49 -26.35 8.32
CA GLY A 227 -1.95 -25.93 9.64
C GLY A 227 -1.02 -24.91 10.28
N SER A 228 0.31 -25.02 10.10
CA SER A 228 1.28 -24.03 10.60
C SER A 228 0.98 -22.61 10.09
N ASN A 229 0.56 -22.46 8.83
CA ASN A 229 0.10 -21.17 8.32
C ASN A 229 -1.16 -20.64 9.04
N MET A 230 -2.08 -21.51 9.48
CA MET A 230 -3.23 -21.09 10.29
C MET A 230 -2.79 -20.67 11.69
N TYR A 231 -1.84 -21.37 12.31
CA TYR A 231 -1.27 -20.96 13.60
C TYR A 231 -0.55 -19.62 13.50
N ASN A 232 0.28 -19.41 12.47
CA ASN A 232 0.91 -18.13 12.17
C ASN A 232 -0.14 -17.03 12.00
N GLY A 233 -1.21 -17.30 11.23
CA GLY A 233 -2.32 -16.36 11.07
C GLY A 233 -2.97 -15.98 12.40
N ALA A 234 -3.38 -16.98 13.20
CA ALA A 234 -3.97 -16.76 14.51
C ALA A 234 -3.04 -16.00 15.47
N GLY A 235 -1.74 -16.30 15.43
CA GLY A 235 -0.69 -15.54 16.10
C GLY A 235 -0.72 -14.08 15.67
N GLN A 236 -0.66 -13.81 14.35
CA GLN A 236 -0.67 -12.45 13.79
C GLN A 236 -1.89 -11.65 14.25
N GLY A 237 -3.06 -12.28 14.27
CA GLY A 237 -4.29 -11.64 14.73
C GLY A 237 -4.40 -11.48 16.25
N GLY A 238 -3.44 -11.97 17.04
CA GLY A 238 -3.49 -11.95 18.51
C GLY A 238 -4.59 -12.85 19.06
N ARG A 239 -5.00 -13.87 18.29
CA ARG A 239 -6.19 -14.70 18.51
C ARG A 239 -5.86 -15.96 19.28
N ILE A 240 -5.58 -15.83 20.58
CA ILE A 240 -5.37 -16.99 21.47
C ILE A 240 -6.57 -17.95 21.43
N ASP A 241 -7.77 -17.41 21.29
CA ASP A 241 -9.02 -18.14 21.16
C ASP A 241 -9.06 -19.04 19.91
N MET A 242 -8.41 -18.61 18.83
CA MET A 242 -8.26 -19.36 17.59
C MET A 242 -7.15 -20.42 17.69
N LEU A 243 -6.02 -20.11 18.33
CA LEU A 243 -4.93 -21.07 18.56
C LEU A 243 -5.43 -22.30 19.34
N LEU A 244 -6.12 -22.07 20.45
CA LEU A 244 -6.72 -23.16 21.24
C LEU A 244 -7.74 -23.95 20.44
N TRP A 245 -8.54 -23.29 19.60
CA TRP A 245 -9.50 -23.97 18.73
C TRP A 245 -8.81 -24.86 17.68
N LEU A 246 -7.68 -24.43 17.10
CA LEU A 246 -6.89 -25.24 16.17
C LEU A 246 -6.35 -26.51 16.86
N GLU A 247 -5.88 -26.40 18.10
CA GLU A 247 -5.42 -27.53 18.92
C GLU A 247 -6.54 -28.51 19.26
N GLU A 248 -7.68 -28.00 19.75
CA GLU A 248 -8.87 -28.80 20.07
C GLU A 248 -9.36 -29.62 18.86
N ASN A 249 -9.19 -29.07 17.65
CA ASN A 249 -9.56 -29.74 16.40
C ASN A 249 -8.42 -30.57 15.79
N ASN A 250 -7.31 -30.76 16.52
CA ASN A 250 -6.14 -31.52 16.10
C ASN A 250 -5.62 -31.10 14.71
N VAL A 251 -5.62 -29.79 14.44
CA VAL A 251 -5.04 -29.26 13.19
C VAL A 251 -3.53 -29.54 13.23
N PRO A 252 -2.99 -30.36 12.30
CA PRO A 252 -1.56 -30.67 12.29
C PRO A 252 -0.75 -29.43 12.02
N TYR A 253 0.33 -29.23 12.76
CA TYR A 253 1.31 -28.18 12.51
C TYR A 253 2.70 -28.70 12.81
N ASP A 254 3.70 -27.99 12.30
CA ASP A 254 5.10 -28.22 12.58
C ASP A 254 5.65 -26.95 13.25
N PRO A 255 6.15 -27.03 14.49
CA PRO A 255 6.79 -25.90 15.16
C PRO A 255 7.90 -25.23 14.33
N GLU A 256 8.58 -25.97 13.45
CA GLU A 256 9.63 -25.42 12.56
C GLU A 256 9.06 -24.51 11.45
N HIS A 257 7.77 -24.66 11.11
CA HIS A 257 7.07 -23.81 10.13
C HIS A 257 6.32 -22.64 10.78
N ILE A 258 6.26 -22.59 12.11
CA ILE A 258 5.66 -21.48 12.84
C ILE A 258 6.74 -20.43 13.12
N GLN A 259 6.44 -19.16 12.85
CA GLN A 259 7.39 -18.07 13.04
C GLN A 259 6.95 -17.20 14.21
N LEU A 260 7.84 -17.03 15.19
CA LEU A 260 7.55 -16.33 16.44
C LEU A 260 7.03 -14.89 16.20
N PHE A 261 7.48 -14.24 15.13
CA PHE A 261 7.11 -12.87 14.76
C PHE A 261 5.62 -12.66 14.50
N TYR A 262 4.89 -13.72 14.15
CA TYR A 262 3.46 -13.58 14.02
C TYR A 262 2.79 -13.40 15.38
N PHE A 263 3.34 -13.93 16.47
CA PHE A 263 2.64 -14.01 17.76
C PHE A 263 2.76 -12.74 18.61
N VAL A 264 3.43 -11.72 18.11
CA VAL A 264 3.78 -10.49 18.83
C VAL A 264 2.75 -9.37 18.72
N SER A 265 1.54 -9.69 18.27
CA SER A 265 0.38 -8.80 18.39
C SER A 265 -0.36 -8.93 19.72
N SER A 266 -0.09 -9.99 20.51
CA SER A 266 -0.68 -10.21 21.83
C SER A 266 0.24 -11.02 22.74
N MET A 267 0.33 -10.63 24.02
CA MET A 267 1.15 -11.37 24.99
C MET A 267 0.69 -12.82 25.16
N SER A 268 -0.62 -13.08 25.16
CA SER A 268 -1.15 -14.44 25.29
C SER A 268 -0.74 -15.34 24.13
N THR A 269 -0.71 -14.81 22.91
CA THR A 269 -0.28 -15.60 21.74
C THR A 269 1.23 -15.82 21.74
N PHE A 270 2.00 -14.84 22.20
CA PHE A 270 3.44 -14.96 22.33
C PHE A 270 3.84 -16.03 23.36
N GLU A 271 3.25 -16.01 24.56
CA GLU A 271 3.45 -17.04 25.58
C GLU A 271 3.06 -18.43 25.08
N TRP A 272 1.96 -18.53 24.33
CA TRP A 272 1.55 -19.77 23.68
C TRP A 272 2.65 -20.29 22.76
N ALA A 273 3.20 -19.45 21.88
CA ALA A 273 4.26 -19.83 20.95
C ALA A 273 5.51 -20.35 21.69
N LEU A 274 5.97 -19.64 22.72
CA LEU A 274 7.11 -20.05 23.54
C LEU A 274 6.85 -21.40 24.24
N SER A 275 5.66 -21.60 24.80
CA SER A 275 5.30 -22.85 25.49
C SER A 275 5.25 -24.07 24.56
N HIS A 276 5.07 -23.84 23.25
CA HIS A 276 5.05 -24.87 22.21
C HIS A 276 6.41 -25.04 21.52
N GLY A 277 7.45 -24.40 22.04
CA GLY A 277 8.81 -24.50 21.49
C GLY A 277 8.94 -23.86 20.12
N VAL A 278 8.07 -22.90 19.78
CA VAL A 278 8.27 -22.05 18.59
C VAL A 278 9.51 -21.22 18.85
N LEU A 279 10.60 -21.61 18.21
CA LEU A 279 11.88 -20.92 18.35
C LEU A 279 11.91 -19.68 17.45
N PRO A 280 12.69 -18.67 17.83
CA PRO A 280 13.19 -17.69 16.88
C PRO A 280 13.70 -18.39 15.61
N SER A 281 13.18 -17.98 14.47
CA SER A 281 13.56 -18.55 13.18
C SER A 281 15.05 -18.26 12.91
N HIS A 282 15.94 -19.16 13.33
CA HIS A 282 17.37 -19.10 13.00
C HIS A 282 17.70 -19.68 11.60
N TYR A 283 16.69 -20.12 10.82
CA TYR A 283 16.87 -21.17 9.80
C TYR A 283 16.22 -20.95 8.43
N LEU A 284 16.05 -19.71 7.96
CA LEU A 284 15.96 -19.54 6.50
C LEU A 284 17.38 -19.32 5.95
N PRO A 285 17.93 -20.24 5.14
CA PRO A 285 19.29 -20.15 4.60
C PRO A 285 19.45 -19.09 3.50
N PHE A 286 18.56 -18.10 3.48
CA PHE A 286 18.66 -16.89 2.69
C PHE A 286 19.08 -15.76 3.63
N ASN A 287 20.40 -15.60 3.75
CA ASN A 287 21.18 -14.47 4.30
C ASN A 287 20.47 -13.41 5.19
N ASP A 288 21.05 -13.25 6.39
CA ASP A 288 21.17 -11.99 7.15
C ASP A 288 19.97 -11.41 7.94
N ARG A 289 19.07 -12.21 8.52
CA ARG A 289 18.06 -11.68 9.47
C ARG A 289 17.91 -12.48 10.76
N GLU A 290 18.91 -12.39 11.64
CA GLU A 290 18.71 -12.60 13.08
C GLU A 290 17.91 -11.43 13.72
N GLU A 291 17.75 -10.30 13.02
CA GLU A 291 17.12 -9.07 13.49
C GLU A 291 15.60 -9.18 13.76
N GLY A 292 14.89 -10.07 13.05
CA GLY A 292 13.43 -10.11 13.07
C GLY A 292 12.84 -10.43 14.45
N THR A 293 13.37 -11.44 15.15
CA THR A 293 12.77 -11.90 16.42
C THR A 293 12.86 -10.90 17.57
N TYR A 294 13.72 -9.91 17.43
CA TYR A 294 13.97 -8.91 18.46
C TYR A 294 13.06 -7.70 18.28
N GLU A 295 12.78 -7.29 17.04
CA GLU A 295 11.70 -6.36 16.68
C GLU A 295 10.36 -6.83 17.25
N ASP A 296 10.13 -8.13 17.12
CA ASP A 296 8.92 -8.80 17.58
C ASP A 296 8.77 -8.76 19.09
N ALA A 297 9.83 -9.10 19.83
CA ALA A 297 9.84 -9.06 21.29
C ALA A 297 9.64 -7.63 21.83
N LEU A 298 10.25 -6.63 21.18
CA LEU A 298 10.02 -5.22 21.50
C LEU A 298 8.55 -4.82 21.26
N ARG A 299 7.93 -5.30 20.17
CA ARG A 299 6.54 -4.96 19.80
C ARG A 299 5.51 -5.35 20.86
N VAL A 300 5.74 -6.40 21.65
CA VAL A 300 4.81 -6.84 22.72
C VAL A 300 5.10 -6.24 24.10
N GLY A 301 6.12 -5.38 24.22
CA GLY A 301 6.54 -4.86 25.53
C GLY A 301 7.24 -5.92 26.39
N CYS A 302 7.94 -6.88 25.78
CA CYS A 302 8.67 -7.93 26.53
C CYS A 302 9.75 -7.38 27.48
N ILE A 303 10.10 -6.10 27.35
CA ILE A 303 10.96 -5.35 28.26
C ILE A 303 10.46 -5.46 29.72
N GLU A 304 9.16 -5.37 29.97
CA GLU A 304 8.61 -5.41 31.34
C GLU A 304 8.71 -6.81 31.99
N ASN A 305 8.84 -7.86 31.18
CA ASN A 305 8.70 -9.25 31.64
C ASN A 305 10.03 -9.99 31.87
N GLN A 306 11.18 -9.30 31.82
CA GLN A 306 12.49 -9.89 32.11
C GLN A 306 12.78 -11.18 31.31
N PHE A 307 12.27 -11.26 30.09
CA PHE A 307 12.81 -12.24 29.16
C PHE A 307 14.30 -11.89 29.00
N ASP A 308 15.19 -12.88 29.15
CA ASP A 308 16.64 -12.73 28.98
C ASP A 308 16.95 -12.37 27.51
N LEU A 309 16.61 -11.14 27.12
CA LEU A 309 16.85 -10.60 25.80
C LEU A 309 18.37 -10.52 25.60
N PRO A 310 18.89 -10.94 24.43
CA PRO A 310 20.32 -10.85 24.15
C PRO A 310 20.83 -9.43 24.39
N THR A 311 21.96 -9.24 25.06
CA THR A 311 22.49 -7.90 25.41
C THR A 311 22.99 -7.07 24.22
N ASP A 312 22.80 -7.55 22.99
CA ASP A 312 23.34 -6.95 21.78
C ASP A 312 22.41 -5.87 21.20
N VAL A 313 23.02 -4.85 20.59
CA VAL A 313 22.31 -3.71 19.96
C VAL A 313 21.53 -4.17 18.74
N LEU A 314 20.33 -3.63 18.55
CA LEU A 314 19.52 -3.91 17.37
C LEU A 314 20.12 -3.30 16.12
N CYS A 315 20.27 -4.14 15.10
CA CYS A 315 20.55 -3.69 13.75
C CYS A 315 19.21 -3.57 12.99
N ASN A 316 18.91 -2.37 12.50
CA ASN A 316 17.90 -2.09 11.49
C ASN A 316 16.42 -2.50 11.72
N PRO A 317 15.78 -2.19 12.88
CA PRO A 317 14.43 -2.65 13.15
C PRO A 317 13.36 -2.02 12.23
N GLU A 318 12.50 -2.84 11.61
CA GLU A 318 11.32 -2.38 10.85
C GLU A 318 10.10 -2.19 11.76
N ILE A 319 9.84 -0.95 12.15
CA ILE A 319 8.72 -0.62 13.03
C ILE A 319 7.44 -0.50 12.19
N THR A 320 6.77 -1.64 12.00
CA THR A 320 5.57 -1.71 11.15
C THR A 320 4.29 -1.27 11.85
N HIS A 321 4.19 -1.35 13.18
CA HIS A 321 2.96 -0.97 13.89
C HIS A 321 3.18 -0.50 15.33
N ALA A 322 4.41 -0.15 15.70
CA ALA A 322 4.67 0.20 17.10
C ALA A 322 3.97 1.51 17.46
N ASP A 323 3.28 1.46 18.60
CA ASP A 323 2.99 2.65 19.39
C ASP A 323 4.31 3.41 19.57
N VAL A 324 4.27 4.73 19.37
CA VAL A 324 5.39 5.64 19.62
C VAL A 324 6.02 5.38 20.99
N GLU A 325 5.20 4.95 21.96
CA GLU A 325 5.65 4.57 23.31
C GLU A 325 6.53 3.32 23.37
N VAL A 326 6.33 2.33 22.49
CA VAL A 326 7.18 1.13 22.43
C VAL A 326 8.58 1.49 21.90
N VAL A 327 8.64 2.34 20.87
CA VAL A 327 9.92 2.83 20.33
C VAL A 327 10.66 3.65 21.37
N ARG A 328 9.94 4.52 22.10
CA ARG A 328 10.51 5.30 23.21
C ARG A 328 11.06 4.40 24.31
N SER A 329 10.30 3.38 24.71
CA SER A 329 10.74 2.42 25.75
C SER A 329 12.00 1.68 25.29
N ALA A 330 12.01 1.15 24.07
CA ALA A 330 13.18 0.46 23.51
C ALA A 330 14.43 1.35 23.42
N ILE A 331 14.25 2.65 23.24
CA ILE A 331 15.32 3.65 23.30
C ILE A 331 15.79 3.88 24.75
N ASP A 332 14.86 4.07 25.68
CA ASP A 332 15.16 4.32 27.09
C ASP A 332 15.89 3.13 27.74
N ASP A 333 15.61 1.91 27.29
CA ASP A 333 16.27 0.68 27.73
C ASP A 333 17.57 0.37 26.97
N GLY A 334 17.93 1.19 25.98
CA GLY A 334 19.22 1.11 25.26
C GLY A 334 19.28 0.09 24.13
N TYR A 335 18.14 -0.49 23.72
CA TYR A 335 18.09 -1.42 22.57
C TYR A 335 18.26 -0.71 21.23
N ILE A 336 17.72 0.50 21.13
CA ILE A 336 17.87 1.37 19.97
C ILE A 336 18.89 2.43 20.31
N THR A 337 19.99 2.44 19.55
CA THR A 337 21.09 3.38 19.71
C THR A 337 21.27 4.22 18.45
N ARG A 338 22.25 5.14 18.45
CA ARG A 338 22.62 5.91 17.27
C ARG A 338 23.07 5.04 16.08
N GLU A 339 23.60 3.84 16.36
CA GLU A 339 24.01 2.87 15.35
C GLU A 339 22.82 2.05 14.83
N THR A 340 21.65 2.16 15.48
CA THR A 340 20.44 1.47 15.07
C THR A 340 19.73 2.26 13.97
N MET A 341 19.69 1.68 12.78
CA MET A 341 19.04 2.26 11.61
C MET A 341 17.51 2.05 11.67
N LEU A 342 16.75 3.01 12.20
CA LEU A 342 15.29 2.84 12.30
C LEU A 342 14.58 3.02 10.96
N GLN A 343 13.76 2.03 10.58
CA GLN A 343 12.78 2.18 9.50
C GLN A 343 11.40 2.50 10.10
N LEU A 344 10.81 3.64 9.68
CA LEU A 344 9.51 4.13 10.17
C LEU A 344 8.40 4.11 9.09
N PRO A 345 8.12 2.98 8.43
CA PRO A 345 7.27 2.95 7.22
C PRO A 345 5.79 3.25 7.45
N LEU A 346 5.26 3.10 8.68
CA LEU A 346 3.82 3.04 8.93
C LEU A 346 3.24 4.04 9.95
N LEU A 347 4.08 4.88 10.57
CA LEU A 347 3.60 6.02 11.38
C LEU A 347 2.88 7.06 10.51
N SER A 348 1.96 7.86 11.07
CA SER A 348 1.49 9.05 10.35
C SER A 348 2.68 9.99 10.10
N THR A 349 2.67 10.78 9.03
CA THR A 349 3.82 11.65 8.72
C THR A 349 4.13 12.63 9.86
N ARG A 350 3.08 13.12 10.55
CA ARG A 350 3.23 13.95 11.75
C ARG A 350 3.96 13.19 12.86
N ASP A 351 3.51 11.99 13.18
CA ASP A 351 4.14 11.17 14.23
C ASP A 351 5.57 10.78 13.85
N ARG A 352 5.84 10.53 12.55
CA ARG A 352 7.20 10.31 12.02
C ARG A 352 8.08 11.52 12.29
N PHE A 353 7.60 12.72 11.95
CA PHE A 353 8.42 13.91 12.09
C PHE A 353 8.66 14.26 13.56
N GLU A 354 7.63 14.17 14.41
CA GLU A 354 7.77 14.36 15.86
C GLU A 354 8.75 13.33 16.46
N MET A 355 8.71 12.07 16.03
CA MET A 355 9.68 11.04 16.44
C MET A 355 11.10 11.35 15.99
N ILE A 356 11.28 11.76 14.72
CA ILE A 356 12.60 12.13 14.17
C ILE A 356 13.21 13.30 14.93
N GLN A 357 12.41 14.33 15.22
CA GLN A 357 12.83 15.46 16.04
C GLN A 357 13.24 15.00 17.44
N TRP A 358 12.40 14.18 18.07
CA TRP A 358 12.64 13.66 19.42
C TRP A 358 13.93 12.81 19.51
N MET A 359 14.21 12.00 18.49
CA MET A 359 15.45 11.20 18.39
C MET A 359 16.68 12.07 18.15
N HIS A 360 16.57 13.09 17.30
CA HIS A 360 17.66 14.04 17.04
C HIS A 360 18.05 14.80 18.31
N GLU A 361 17.08 15.28 19.09
CA GLU A 361 17.31 15.98 20.36
C GLU A 361 18.06 15.12 21.40
N ARG A 362 18.07 13.80 21.22
CA ARG A 362 18.74 12.82 22.08
C ARG A 362 20.03 12.25 21.48
N GLU A 363 20.45 12.74 20.31
CA GLU A 363 21.61 12.23 19.58
C GLU A 363 21.48 10.74 19.17
N LEU A 364 20.25 10.25 19.01
CA LEU A 364 19.94 8.85 18.66
C LEU A 364 19.64 8.65 17.18
N LEU A 365 19.44 9.74 16.44
CA LEU A 365 19.10 9.63 15.03
C LEU A 365 20.32 9.20 14.22
N HIS A 366 20.20 8.07 13.54
CA HIS A 366 21.25 7.48 12.71
C HIS A 366 21.70 8.45 11.59
N GLU A 367 23.00 8.50 11.28
CA GLU A 367 23.56 9.45 10.30
C GLU A 367 22.96 9.29 8.89
N ASN A 368 22.69 8.05 8.49
CA ASN A 368 22.06 7.68 7.22
C ASN A 368 20.52 7.78 7.20
N ILE A 369 19.87 8.49 8.12
CA ILE A 369 18.40 8.60 8.16
C ILE A 369 17.79 9.12 6.84
N CYS A 370 18.52 9.99 6.12
CA CYS A 370 18.12 10.49 4.80
C CYS A 370 17.91 9.36 3.77
N LEU A 371 18.58 8.20 3.93
CA LEU A 371 18.39 7.01 3.09
C LEU A 371 16.98 6.40 3.22
N PHE A 372 16.19 6.78 4.22
CA PHE A 372 14.85 6.24 4.42
C PHE A 372 13.78 7.29 4.19
N VAL A 373 14.04 8.52 4.63
CA VAL A 373 13.05 9.61 4.59
C VAL A 373 12.64 9.98 3.16
N TYR A 374 13.53 9.84 2.18
CA TYR A 374 13.19 10.17 0.79
C TYR A 374 12.04 9.33 0.24
N ARG A 375 11.88 8.10 0.72
CA ARG A 375 10.77 7.22 0.32
C ARG A 375 9.42 7.74 0.75
N TRP A 376 9.41 8.68 1.69
CA TRP A 376 8.20 9.35 2.16
C TRP A 376 7.84 10.58 1.34
N ASP A 377 8.70 10.97 0.39
CA ASP A 377 8.44 12.08 -0.54
C ASP A 377 8.06 13.39 0.19
N ASN A 378 8.71 13.64 1.33
CA ASN A 378 8.41 14.78 2.20
C ASN A 378 9.57 15.78 2.23
N VAL A 379 9.46 16.82 1.41
CA VAL A 379 10.47 17.89 1.27
C VAL A 379 10.75 18.59 2.60
N HIS A 380 9.75 18.75 3.47
CA HIS A 380 9.92 19.42 4.75
C HIS A 380 10.83 18.62 5.69
N ILE A 381 10.58 17.32 5.87
CA ILE A 381 11.43 16.47 6.71
C ILE A 381 12.84 16.40 6.11
N MET A 382 12.95 16.26 4.78
CA MET A 382 14.24 16.22 4.08
C MET A 382 15.05 17.52 4.26
N SER A 383 14.44 18.69 4.06
CA SER A 383 15.08 19.99 4.29
C SER A 383 15.54 20.13 5.73
N TRP A 384 14.65 19.78 6.68
CA TRP A 384 14.98 19.84 8.10
C TRP A 384 16.18 18.94 8.46
N LEU A 385 16.26 17.73 7.91
CA LEU A 385 17.40 16.83 8.14
C LEU A 385 18.71 17.43 7.59
N VAL A 386 18.69 17.95 6.36
CA VAL A 386 19.87 18.57 5.75
C VAL A 386 20.34 19.80 6.55
N GLU A 387 19.41 20.65 7.00
CA GLU A 387 19.70 21.82 7.84
C GLU A 387 20.33 21.44 9.20
N ARG A 388 20.04 20.24 9.70
CA ARG A 388 20.62 19.69 10.94
C ARG A 388 21.94 18.94 10.72
N GLY A 389 22.46 18.94 9.49
CA GLY A 389 23.74 18.33 9.16
C GLY A 389 23.68 16.83 8.86
N TYR A 390 22.49 16.26 8.66
CA TYR A 390 22.36 14.91 8.13
C TYR A 390 22.70 14.93 6.65
N ALA A 391 23.89 14.43 6.32
CA ALA A 391 24.41 14.46 4.97
C ALA A 391 23.59 13.53 4.07
N ILE A 392 23.28 14.02 2.88
CA ILE A 392 22.88 13.18 1.77
C ILE A 392 24.16 12.87 1.00
N HIS A 393 24.57 11.61 1.02
CA HIS A 393 25.76 11.21 0.29
C HIS A 393 25.49 11.31 -1.22
N ASP A 394 26.26 12.17 -1.90
CA ASP A 394 26.22 12.39 -3.36
C ASP A 394 26.68 11.08 -4.05
N GLY A 395 25.71 10.26 -4.47
CA GLY A 395 25.92 8.91 -4.98
C GLY A 395 24.61 8.26 -5.46
N ASP A 396 24.57 6.92 -5.51
CA ASP A 396 23.44 6.07 -5.97
C ASP A 396 22.08 6.39 -5.33
N TRP A 397 22.09 7.14 -4.22
CA TRP A 397 20.89 7.59 -3.54
C TRP A 397 20.08 8.61 -4.34
N ILE A 398 20.70 9.62 -4.96
CA ILE A 398 19.94 10.63 -5.73
C ILE A 398 19.18 9.94 -6.87
N HIS A 399 19.81 8.93 -7.49
CA HIS A 399 19.18 8.09 -8.49
C HIS A 399 17.94 7.35 -7.95
N SER A 400 18.07 6.75 -6.77
CA SER A 400 16.97 6.03 -6.10
C SER A 400 15.84 6.98 -5.67
N CYS A 401 16.18 8.21 -5.29
CA CYS A 401 15.21 9.24 -4.92
C CYS A 401 14.45 9.74 -6.12
N ALA A 402 15.14 10.10 -7.20
CA ALA A 402 14.53 10.60 -8.42
C ALA A 402 13.46 9.62 -8.92
N ALA A 403 13.74 8.31 -8.86
CA ALA A 403 12.81 7.27 -9.29
C ALA A 403 11.44 7.26 -8.57
N ILE A 404 11.32 7.89 -7.40
CA ILE A 404 10.06 7.93 -6.62
C ILE A 404 9.66 9.33 -6.14
N ALA A 405 10.51 10.34 -6.35
CA ALA A 405 10.29 11.71 -5.91
C ALA A 405 9.11 12.37 -6.62
N SER A 406 8.31 13.14 -5.90
CA SER A 406 7.40 14.14 -6.49
C SER A 406 8.17 15.20 -7.26
N PRO A 407 7.49 15.96 -8.15
CA PRO A 407 8.05 17.17 -8.75
C PRO A 407 8.65 18.15 -7.74
N ASP A 408 8.05 18.31 -6.56
CA ASP A 408 8.53 19.22 -5.53
C ASP A 408 9.81 18.71 -4.87
N LEU A 409 9.88 17.42 -4.53
CA LEU A 409 11.12 16.82 -4.02
C LEU A 409 12.21 16.83 -5.08
N LEU A 410 11.87 16.61 -6.35
CA LEU A 410 12.82 16.68 -7.45
C LEU A 410 13.38 18.10 -7.63
N LEU A 411 12.51 19.12 -7.56
CA LEU A 411 12.93 20.53 -7.59
C LEU A 411 13.84 20.88 -6.42
N TRP A 412 13.45 20.46 -5.21
CA TRP A 412 14.29 20.66 -4.03
C TRP A 412 15.66 19.98 -4.17
N LEU A 413 15.72 18.78 -4.75
CA LEU A 413 16.99 18.08 -5.02
C LEU A 413 17.85 18.86 -6.04
N ILE A 414 17.25 19.36 -7.12
CA ILE A 414 17.91 20.21 -8.13
C ILE A 414 18.54 21.44 -7.48
N GLU A 415 17.76 22.16 -6.68
CA GLU A 415 18.20 23.41 -6.06
C GLU A 415 19.22 23.19 -4.94
N THR A 416 19.04 22.14 -4.13
CA THR A 416 19.89 21.86 -2.96
C THR A 416 21.25 21.30 -3.35
N TYR A 417 21.31 20.50 -4.43
CA TYR A 417 22.53 19.79 -4.86
C TYR A 417 23.12 20.31 -6.17
N ASP A 418 22.64 21.46 -6.67
CA ASP A 418 23.08 22.08 -7.93
C ASP A 418 23.08 21.09 -9.11
N LYS A 419 22.04 20.23 -9.17
CA LYS A 419 21.88 19.23 -10.23
C LYS A 419 21.11 19.84 -11.38
N GLY A 420 21.62 19.69 -12.61
CA GLY A 420 20.91 20.18 -13.80
C GLY A 420 19.66 19.35 -14.11
N ASP A 421 18.65 19.97 -14.73
CA ASP A 421 17.45 19.29 -15.19
C ASP A 421 17.78 18.09 -16.12
N GLU A 422 18.82 18.20 -16.95
CA GLU A 422 19.31 17.12 -17.83
C GLU A 422 19.92 15.95 -17.08
N GLU A 423 20.72 16.23 -16.05
CA GLU A 423 21.27 15.18 -15.19
C GLU A 423 20.13 14.41 -14.51
N MET A 424 19.15 15.12 -13.94
CA MET A 424 18.00 14.49 -13.28
C MET A 424 17.13 13.70 -14.27
N TYR A 425 16.92 14.21 -15.48
CA TYR A 425 16.16 13.49 -16.50
C TYR A 425 16.85 12.18 -16.91
N ASP A 426 18.16 12.24 -17.17
CA ASP A 426 18.97 11.06 -17.48
C ASP A 426 18.91 10.02 -16.37
N MET A 427 18.91 10.45 -15.11
CA MET A 427 18.76 9.55 -13.96
C MET A 427 17.40 8.82 -14.01
N LEU A 428 16.31 9.54 -14.26
CA LEU A 428 14.97 8.95 -14.36
C LEU A 428 14.86 7.95 -15.52
N VAL A 429 15.42 8.28 -16.69
CA VAL A 429 15.42 7.41 -17.87
C VAL A 429 16.25 6.15 -17.61
N LYS A 430 17.42 6.26 -16.98
CA LYS A 430 18.29 5.11 -16.64
C LYS A 430 17.65 4.15 -15.63
N GLN A 431 16.70 4.62 -14.82
CA GLN A 431 16.00 3.79 -13.84
C GLN A 431 14.82 3.01 -14.45
N ALA A 432 14.30 3.43 -15.60
CA ALA A 432 13.16 2.82 -16.26
C ALA A 432 13.26 1.31 -16.54
N PRO A 433 14.45 0.72 -16.82
CA PRO A 433 14.56 -0.74 -16.99
C PRO A 433 14.22 -1.53 -15.72
N TRP A 434 14.25 -0.90 -14.54
CA TRP A 434 14.07 -1.54 -13.24
C TRP A 434 12.67 -1.34 -12.64
N GLY A 435 11.79 -0.54 -13.26
CA GLY A 435 10.47 -0.22 -12.72
C GLY A 435 9.64 0.71 -13.61
N PRO A 436 8.42 1.07 -13.19
CA PRO A 436 7.62 2.06 -13.90
C PRO A 436 8.33 3.41 -13.92
N PHE A 437 8.13 4.18 -15.00
CA PHE A 437 8.62 5.55 -15.06
C PHE A 437 8.03 6.39 -13.94
N ASN A 438 8.85 7.23 -13.30
CA ASN A 438 8.35 8.35 -12.50
C ASN A 438 7.82 9.44 -13.44
N LEU A 439 6.71 9.14 -14.11
CA LEU A 439 6.15 9.98 -15.15
C LEU A 439 5.83 11.40 -14.68
N PRO A 440 5.26 11.63 -13.48
CA PRO A 440 5.04 13.00 -12.99
C PRO A 440 6.32 13.84 -12.92
N SER A 441 7.43 13.26 -12.46
CA SER A 441 8.73 13.95 -12.40
C SER A 441 9.34 14.17 -13.78
N MET A 442 9.18 13.22 -14.70
CA MET A 442 9.61 13.41 -16.09
C MET A 442 8.80 14.50 -16.81
N GLU A 443 7.48 14.52 -16.63
CA GLU A 443 6.60 15.58 -17.15
C GLU A 443 6.98 16.95 -16.61
N PHE A 444 7.30 17.03 -15.31
CA PHE A 444 7.77 18.27 -14.69
C PHE A 444 9.08 18.77 -15.32
N LEU A 445 10.05 17.89 -15.54
CA LEU A 445 11.30 18.26 -16.21
C LEU A 445 11.10 18.66 -17.67
N LEU A 446 10.19 17.99 -18.40
CA LEU A 446 9.84 18.37 -19.78
C LEU A 446 9.18 19.75 -19.84
N GLN A 447 8.26 20.06 -18.91
CA GLN A 447 7.66 21.39 -18.79
C GLN A 447 8.73 22.46 -18.61
N ARG A 448 9.71 22.22 -17.74
CA ARG A 448 10.82 23.15 -17.49
C ARG A 448 11.73 23.33 -18.69
N LYS A 449 12.13 22.23 -19.33
CA LYS A 449 13.04 22.24 -20.49
C LYS A 449 12.44 22.99 -21.67
N TRP A 450 11.17 22.70 -21.98
CA TRP A 450 10.50 23.23 -23.17
C TRP A 450 9.67 24.49 -22.89
N ASN A 451 9.54 24.90 -21.63
CA ASN A 451 8.68 25.99 -21.17
C ASN A 451 7.23 25.80 -21.65
N GLU A 452 6.74 24.57 -21.54
CA GLU A 452 5.41 24.15 -21.98
C GLU A 452 4.47 23.96 -20.78
N SER A 453 3.17 24.03 -21.04
CA SER A 453 2.16 23.82 -19.99
C SER A 453 2.09 22.36 -19.55
N GLU A 454 1.64 22.13 -18.31
CA GLU A 454 1.36 20.78 -17.79
C GLU A 454 0.43 20.01 -18.73
N GLU A 455 -0.66 20.63 -19.17
CA GLU A 455 -1.63 20.01 -20.07
C GLU A 455 -1.01 19.61 -21.41
N GLU A 456 -0.18 20.47 -21.99
CA GLU A 456 0.48 20.21 -23.27
C GLU A 456 1.44 19.01 -23.16
N VAL A 457 2.32 18.99 -22.15
CA VAL A 457 3.26 17.88 -21.94
C VAL A 457 2.53 16.55 -21.68
N LYS A 458 1.37 16.58 -21.00
CA LYS A 458 0.55 15.36 -20.83
C LYS A 458 0.06 14.81 -22.17
N THR A 459 -0.35 15.67 -23.11
CA THR A 459 -0.78 15.21 -24.44
C THR A 459 0.35 14.51 -25.21
N TRP A 460 1.62 14.87 -24.97
CA TRP A 460 2.75 14.21 -25.61
C TRP A 460 2.88 12.75 -25.20
N MET A 461 2.49 12.42 -23.95
CA MET A 461 2.51 11.04 -23.45
C MET A 461 1.39 10.20 -24.08
N ASP A 462 0.25 10.83 -24.37
CA ASP A 462 -0.91 10.17 -24.96
C ASP A 462 -0.84 10.03 -26.49
N ASP A 463 -0.01 10.83 -27.16
CA ASP A 463 0.19 10.79 -28.61
C ASP A 463 0.99 9.55 -29.08
N LYS A 464 1.60 8.78 -28.15
CA LYS A 464 2.39 7.59 -28.51
C LYS A 464 1.45 6.47 -29.03
N PRO A 465 1.72 5.89 -30.22
CA PRO A 465 0.85 4.86 -30.81
C PRO A 465 0.97 3.48 -30.14
N GLU A 466 1.96 3.28 -29.28
CA GLU A 466 2.27 2.00 -28.66
C GLU A 466 1.56 1.80 -27.31
N GLU A 467 1.50 0.56 -26.85
CA GLU A 467 0.81 0.20 -25.60
C GLU A 467 1.56 0.59 -24.33
N TYR A 468 2.83 1.01 -24.43
CA TYR A 468 3.68 1.40 -23.30
C TYR A 468 4.64 2.54 -23.66
N LEU A 469 4.91 3.41 -22.68
CA LEU A 469 6.04 4.35 -22.76
C LEU A 469 7.35 3.56 -22.59
N ASP A 470 8.39 3.94 -23.33
CA ASP A 470 9.71 3.32 -23.27
C ASP A 470 10.81 4.38 -23.25
N VAL A 471 12.05 3.91 -23.02
CA VAL A 471 13.22 4.77 -22.90
C VAL A 471 13.46 5.57 -24.18
N GLU A 472 13.24 4.97 -25.35
CA GLU A 472 13.44 5.62 -26.64
C GLU A 472 12.47 6.80 -26.81
N TRP A 473 11.18 6.61 -26.50
CA TRP A 473 10.19 7.67 -26.57
C TRP A 473 10.46 8.80 -25.56
N MET A 474 10.80 8.46 -24.32
CA MET A 474 11.13 9.48 -23.32
C MET A 474 12.37 10.29 -23.74
N THR A 475 13.40 9.63 -24.25
CA THR A 475 14.60 10.30 -24.80
C THR A 475 14.23 11.21 -25.96
N TYR A 476 13.38 10.74 -26.88
CA TYR A 476 12.89 11.53 -28.01
C TYR A 476 12.17 12.82 -27.55
N LEU A 477 11.23 12.71 -26.60
CA LEU A 477 10.51 13.87 -26.04
C LEU A 477 11.46 14.85 -25.34
N TRP A 478 12.48 14.34 -24.66
CA TRP A 478 13.50 15.18 -24.04
C TRP A 478 14.31 15.97 -25.06
N GLU A 479 14.73 15.34 -26.16
CA GLU A 479 15.58 15.97 -27.17
C GLU A 479 14.82 16.89 -28.12
N ASN A 480 13.56 16.57 -28.44
CA ASN A 480 12.83 17.19 -29.56
C ASN A 480 11.51 17.88 -29.15
N GLY A 481 11.02 17.68 -27.92
CA GLY A 481 9.70 18.11 -27.50
C GLY A 481 8.61 17.43 -28.35
N ARG A 482 7.55 18.15 -28.72
CA ARG A 482 6.48 17.65 -29.60
C ARG A 482 6.78 17.75 -31.10
N SER A 483 7.96 18.22 -31.51
CA SER A 483 8.21 18.57 -32.91
C SER A 483 8.37 17.32 -33.79
N LEU A 484 7.23 16.78 -34.26
CA LEU A 484 7.12 15.90 -35.42
C LEU A 484 6.63 16.66 -36.66
#